data_AF-A0AAU0QG22-F1
#
_entry.id   AF-A0AAU0QG22-F1
#
_cell.length_a   1.000
_cell.length_b   1.000
_cell.length_c   1.000
_cell.angle_alpha   90.00
_cell.angle_beta   90.00
_cell.angle_gamma   90.00
#
_symmetry.space_group_name_H-M   'P 1'
#
loop_
_entity.id
_entity.type
_entity.pdbx_description
1 polymer ?
#
loop_
_entity_poly.entity_id
_entity_poly.type
_entity_poly.pdbx_seq_one_letter_code
_entity_poly.pdbx_strand_id
1 'polypeptide(L)'
;MDKARGLLAQALAENEAGQYGEAFESAYRCALRVAGAVQAGAPVARRRRAPGGAWARLRLVDGRGGYWADRFEAFSRLRSRWNSGLESRIEEQVAHQLLDLASAFLAEVEAEPVALAAAA
;
A
#
# COMPACT_ATOMS: atom_id res chain seq x y z
N MET A 1 -0.64 5.47 11.70
CA MET A 1 -0.03 4.22 11.22
C MET A 1 -0.71 2.96 11.76
N ASP A 2 -1.41 3.00 12.90
CA ASP A 2 -2.02 1.80 13.52
C ASP A 2 -2.98 1.03 12.60
N LYS A 3 -3.75 1.73 11.77
CA LYS A 3 -4.63 1.08 10.80
C LYS A 3 -3.86 0.30 9.72
N ALA A 4 -2.67 0.77 9.30
CA ALA A 4 -1.84 0.04 8.35
C ALA A 4 -1.26 -1.23 9.01
N ARG A 5 -0.74 -1.10 10.23
CA ARG A 5 -0.27 -2.25 11.04
C ARG A 5 -1.35 -3.30 11.24
N GLY A 6 -2.56 -2.89 11.62
CA GLY A 6 -3.69 -3.82 11.78
C GLY A 6 -4.06 -4.55 10.49
N LEU A 7 -4.00 -3.86 9.34
CA LEU A 7 -4.25 -4.49 8.05
C LEU A 7 -3.14 -5.47 7.65
N LEU A 8 -1.88 -5.17 7.96
CA LEU A 8 -0.77 -6.11 7.72
C LEU A 8 -0.89 -7.35 8.60
N ALA A 9 -1.19 -7.18 9.90
CA ALA A 9 -1.40 -8.30 10.82
C ALA A 9 -2.57 -9.20 10.35
N GLN A 10 -3.67 -8.58 9.90
CA GLN A 10 -4.80 -9.31 9.32
C GLN A 10 -4.39 -10.09 8.07
N ALA A 11 -3.63 -9.45 7.16
CA ALA A 11 -3.19 -10.09 5.92
C ALA A 11 -2.27 -11.30 6.19
N LEU A 12 -1.41 -11.22 7.20
CA LEU A 12 -0.56 -12.34 7.63
C LEU A 12 -1.40 -13.50 8.18
N ALA A 13 -2.38 -13.22 9.03
CA ALA A 13 -3.27 -14.24 9.58
C ALA A 13 -4.12 -14.93 8.49
N GLU A 14 -4.63 -14.16 7.53
CA GLU A 14 -5.36 -14.69 6.37
C GLU A 14 -4.46 -15.58 5.51
N ASN A 15 -3.19 -15.20 5.33
CA ASN A 15 -2.22 -15.99 4.60
C ASN A 15 -1.91 -17.33 5.28
N GLU A 16 -1.68 -17.31 6.59
CA GLU A 16 -1.48 -18.53 7.39
C GLU A 16 -2.70 -19.46 7.33
N ALA A 17 -3.90 -18.91 7.19
CA ALA A 17 -5.15 -19.65 7.03
C ALA A 17 -5.40 -20.14 5.58
N GLY A 18 -4.50 -19.85 4.62
CA GLY A 18 -4.68 -20.18 3.20
C GLY A 18 -5.72 -19.33 2.48
N GLN A 19 -6.16 -18.22 3.08
CA GLN A 19 -7.15 -17.28 2.55
C GLN A 19 -6.46 -16.22 1.68
N TYR A 20 -5.88 -16.67 0.56
CA TYR A 20 -4.97 -15.84 -0.24
C TYR A 20 -5.65 -14.62 -0.90
N GLY A 21 -6.94 -14.69 -1.21
CA GLY A 21 -7.69 -13.57 -1.77
C GLY A 21 -7.92 -12.44 -0.76
N GLU A 22 -8.26 -12.82 0.46
CA GLU A 22 -8.44 -11.96 1.62
C GLU A 22 -7.10 -11.34 2.01
N ALA A 23 -6.06 -12.17 2.14
CA ALA A 23 -4.69 -11.73 2.44
C ALA A 23 -4.20 -10.69 1.44
N PHE A 24 -4.44 -10.93 0.14
CA PHE A 24 -4.12 -9.99 -0.93
C PHE A 24 -4.86 -8.64 -0.77
N GLU A 25 -6.17 -8.66 -0.50
CA GLU A 25 -6.94 -7.43 -0.32
C GLU A 25 -6.51 -6.65 0.94
N SER A 26 -6.26 -7.35 2.05
CA SER A 26 -5.76 -6.76 3.29
C SER A 26 -4.38 -6.13 3.11
N ALA A 27 -3.45 -6.82 2.44
CA ALA A 27 -2.12 -6.31 2.09
C ALA A 27 -2.20 -5.07 1.19
N TYR A 28 -3.06 -5.08 0.16
CA TYR A 28 -3.25 -3.92 -0.71
C TYR A 28 -3.80 -2.72 0.06
N ARG A 29 -4.78 -2.93 0.95
CA ARG A 29 -5.34 -1.87 1.80
C ARG A 29 -4.32 -1.33 2.78
N CYS A 30 -3.42 -2.18 3.30
CA CYS A 30 -2.28 -1.74 4.09
C CYS A 30 -1.42 -0.75 3.29
N ALA A 31 -0.98 -1.13 2.09
CA ALA A 31 -0.17 -0.28 1.22
C ALA A 31 -0.85 1.06 0.88
N LEU A 32 -2.16 1.07 0.60
CA LEU A 32 -2.93 2.30 0.38
C LEU A 32 -2.93 3.23 1.61
N ARG A 33 -2.97 2.66 2.82
CA ARG A 33 -2.91 3.43 4.06
C ARG A 33 -1.53 4.02 4.30
N VAL A 34 -0.47 3.27 4.03
CA VAL A 34 0.91 3.76 4.09
C VAL A 34 1.10 4.90 3.09
N ALA A 35 0.70 4.71 1.83
CA ALA A 35 0.80 5.76 0.80
C ALA A 35 0.02 7.02 1.14
N GLY A 36 -1.17 6.89 1.74
CA GLY A 36 -1.95 8.02 2.23
C GLY A 36 -1.24 8.79 3.34
N ALA A 37 -0.55 8.10 4.24
CA ALA A 37 0.22 8.73 5.31
C ALA A 37 1.47 9.46 4.77
N VAL A 38 2.21 8.85 3.84
CA VAL A 38 3.35 9.49 3.15
C VAL A 38 2.88 10.75 2.42
N GLN A 39 1.77 10.65 1.68
CA GLN A 39 1.18 11.80 0.99
C GLN A 39 0.82 12.92 1.97
N ALA A 40 0.16 12.61 3.09
CA ALA A 40 -0.23 13.61 4.07
C ALA A 40 0.96 14.40 4.66
N GLY A 41 2.14 13.80 4.72
CA GLY A 41 3.39 14.45 5.15
C GLY A 41 4.09 15.28 4.05
N ALA A 42 3.71 15.11 2.77
CA ALA A 42 4.40 15.71 1.64
C ALA A 42 3.82 17.09 1.23
N PRO A 43 4.67 18.06 0.82
CA PRO A 43 4.21 19.38 0.35
C PRO A 43 3.22 19.31 -0.83
N VAL A 44 3.40 18.31 -1.71
CA VAL A 44 2.57 18.08 -2.90
C VAL A 44 1.12 17.73 -2.57
N ALA A 45 0.84 17.21 -1.38
CA ALA A 45 -0.52 16.85 -0.97
C ALA A 45 -1.44 18.05 -0.68
N ARG A 46 -0.89 19.27 -0.62
CA ARG A 46 -1.68 20.50 -0.47
C ARG A 46 -2.47 20.87 -1.73
N ARG A 47 -2.22 20.23 -2.89
CA ARG A 47 -3.05 20.40 -4.09
C ARG A 47 -4.34 19.56 -4.00
N ARG A 48 -5.44 20.23 -3.66
CA ARG A 48 -6.80 19.71 -3.43
C ARG A 48 -7.41 18.86 -4.56
N ARG A 49 -6.85 18.89 -5.78
CA ARG A 49 -7.29 18.10 -6.95
C ARG A 49 -6.09 17.81 -7.88
N ALA A 50 -5.38 16.71 -7.61
CA ALA A 50 -4.55 16.08 -8.63
C ALA A 50 -5.39 14.96 -9.29
N PRO A 51 -5.56 14.96 -10.62
CA PRO A 51 -6.20 13.85 -11.31
C PRO A 51 -5.31 12.61 -11.18
N GLY A 52 -5.78 11.58 -10.49
CA GLY A 52 -5.04 10.33 -10.33
C GLY A 52 -5.37 9.57 -9.03
N GLY A 53 -5.21 8.24 -9.09
CA GLY A 53 -5.37 7.34 -7.94
C GLY A 53 -4.29 7.55 -6.86
N ALA A 54 -4.34 6.73 -5.80
CA ALA A 54 -3.38 6.82 -4.70
C ALA A 54 -1.92 6.69 -5.16
N TRP A 55 -1.64 5.83 -6.13
CA TRP A 55 -0.28 5.60 -6.66
C TRP A 55 0.23 6.76 -7.49
N ALA A 56 -0.62 7.36 -8.33
CA ALA A 56 -0.27 8.55 -9.08
C ALA A 56 0.14 9.71 -8.16
N ARG A 57 -0.53 9.88 -7.01
CA ARG A 57 -0.13 10.88 -6.02
C ARG A 57 1.15 10.51 -5.28
N LEU A 58 1.35 9.23 -4.96
CA LEU A 58 2.57 8.77 -4.29
C LEU A 58 3.81 9.01 -5.17
N ARG A 59 3.69 8.81 -6.49
CA ARG A 59 4.76 9.07 -7.47
C ARG A 59 5.22 10.54 -7.52
N LEU A 60 4.38 11.47 -7.07
CA LEU A 60 4.70 12.90 -7.05
C LEU A 60 5.43 13.34 -5.76
N VAL A 61 5.58 12.45 -4.77
CA VAL A 61 6.24 12.78 -3.50
C VAL A 61 7.75 12.91 -3.73
N ASP A 62 8.38 11.82 -4.16
CA ASP A 62 9.81 11.74 -4.49
C ASP A 62 10.11 10.44 -5.27
N GLY A 63 11.40 10.14 -5.47
CA GLY A 63 11.84 8.93 -6.16
C GLY A 63 11.47 7.63 -5.45
N ARG A 64 11.45 7.60 -4.10
CA ARG A 64 11.01 6.43 -3.32
C ARG A 64 9.50 6.22 -3.46
N GLY A 65 8.73 7.30 -3.44
CA GLY A 65 7.30 7.29 -3.74
C GLY A 65 7.00 6.73 -5.13
N GLY A 66 7.79 7.11 -6.14
CA GLY A 66 7.71 6.50 -7.48
C GLY A 66 7.98 5.00 -7.48
N TYR A 67 9.08 4.58 -6.84
CA TYR A 67 9.46 3.16 -6.70
C TYR A 67 8.34 2.30 -6.10
N TRP A 68 7.66 2.78 -5.06
CA TRP A 68 6.56 2.07 -4.41
C TRP A 68 5.28 2.12 -5.24
N ALA A 69 4.97 3.28 -5.83
CA ALA A 69 3.81 3.44 -6.70
C ALA A 69 3.81 2.42 -7.85
N ASP A 70 4.95 2.25 -8.54
CA ASP A 70 5.07 1.35 -9.68
C ASP A 70 4.83 -0.13 -9.29
N ARG A 71 5.32 -0.55 -8.11
CA ARG A 71 5.13 -1.92 -7.61
C ARG A 71 3.68 -2.21 -7.26
N PHE A 72 3.02 -1.33 -6.51
CA PHE A 72 1.64 -1.57 -6.09
C PHE A 72 0.65 -1.35 -7.23
N GLU A 73 0.93 -0.44 -8.16
CA GLU A 73 0.04 -0.16 -9.29
C GLU A 73 -0.13 -1.39 -10.20
N ALA A 74 0.89 -2.23 -10.33
CA ALA A 74 0.85 -3.49 -11.08
C ALA A 74 -0.27 -4.44 -10.62
N PHE A 75 -0.67 -4.38 -9.35
CA PHE A 75 -1.73 -5.22 -8.79
C PHE A 75 -3.14 -4.60 -8.90
N SER A 76 -3.27 -3.35 -9.34
CA SER A 76 -4.55 -2.61 -9.32
C SER A 76 -5.64 -3.29 -10.15
N ARG A 77 -5.27 -3.83 -11.32
CA ARG A 77 -6.22 -4.52 -12.22
C ARG A 77 -6.72 -5.82 -11.59
N LEU A 78 -5.81 -6.62 -11.03
CA LEU A 78 -6.16 -7.88 -10.36
C LEU A 78 -7.08 -7.61 -9.17
N ARG A 79 -6.74 -6.62 -8.33
CA ARG A 79 -7.60 -6.19 -7.23
C ARG A 79 -8.99 -5.74 -7.68
N SER A 80 -9.07 -4.95 -8.74
CA SER A 80 -10.36 -4.52 -9.27
C SER A 80 -11.22 -5.71 -9.68
N ARG A 81 -10.63 -6.72 -10.34
CA ARG A 81 -11.34 -7.93 -10.76
C ARG A 81 -11.80 -8.75 -9.55
N TRP A 82 -10.91 -8.98 -8.58
CA TRP A 82 -11.22 -9.65 -7.32
C TRP A 82 -12.40 -9.01 -6.60
N ASN A 83 -12.36 -7.69 -6.38
CA ASN A 83 -13.43 -6.96 -5.69
C ASN A 83 -14.76 -6.95 -6.46
N SER A 84 -14.73 -7.19 -7.78
CA SER A 84 -15.93 -7.31 -8.61
C SER A 84 -16.41 -8.76 -8.80
N GLY A 85 -15.72 -9.74 -8.21
CA GLY A 85 -15.99 -11.17 -8.41
C GLY A 85 -15.62 -11.70 -9.80
N LEU A 86 -14.94 -10.89 -10.63
CA LEU A 86 -14.45 -11.28 -11.96
C LEU A 86 -13.15 -12.08 -11.90
N GLU A 87 -12.50 -12.09 -10.74
CA GLU A 87 -11.42 -13.01 -10.40
C GLU A 87 -11.92 -13.92 -9.30
N SER A 88 -11.86 -15.24 -9.52
CA SER A 88 -12.37 -16.23 -8.57
C SER A 88 -11.31 -16.71 -7.60
N ARG A 89 -10.03 -16.45 -7.88
CA ARG A 89 -8.92 -16.91 -7.06
C ARG A 89 -7.74 -15.95 -7.15
N ILE A 90 -7.09 -15.72 -6.02
CA ILE A 90 -5.73 -15.18 -5.98
C ILE A 90 -4.76 -16.32 -5.73
N GLU A 91 -3.73 -16.42 -6.56
CA GLU A 91 -2.68 -17.42 -6.37
C GLU A 91 -1.83 -17.09 -5.13
N GLU A 92 -1.44 -18.13 -4.41
CA GLU A 92 -0.62 -18.03 -3.19
C GLU A 92 0.62 -17.16 -3.41
N GLN A 93 1.35 -17.42 -4.49
CA GLN A 93 2.56 -16.65 -4.82
C GLN A 93 2.28 -15.16 -5.03
N VAL A 94 1.11 -14.81 -5.57
CA VAL A 94 0.72 -13.41 -5.79
C VAL A 94 0.35 -12.73 -4.47
N ALA A 95 -0.34 -13.44 -3.58
CA ALA A 95 -0.63 -12.97 -2.23
C ALA A 95 0.67 -12.73 -1.44
N HIS A 96 1.60 -13.70 -1.46
CA HIS A 96 2.92 -13.57 -0.83
C HIS A 96 3.72 -12.38 -1.37
N GLN A 97 3.77 -12.20 -2.69
CA GLN A 97 4.46 -11.04 -3.28
C GLN A 97 3.88 -9.72 -2.77
N LEU A 98 2.55 -9.59 -2.71
CA LEU A 98 1.94 -8.34 -2.25
C LEU A 98 2.12 -8.13 -0.74
N LEU A 99 2.10 -9.21 0.05
CA LEU A 99 2.40 -9.18 1.49
C LEU A 99 3.83 -8.69 1.75
N ASP A 100 4.82 -9.25 1.07
CA ASP A 100 6.22 -8.85 1.18
C ASP A 100 6.40 -7.37 0.84
N LEU A 101 5.76 -6.92 -0.24
CA LEU A 101 5.78 -5.52 -0.65
C LEU A 101 5.13 -4.61 0.40
N ALA A 102 3.96 -4.97 0.91
CA ALA A 102 3.24 -4.18 1.92
C ALA A 102 4.03 -4.11 3.24
N SER A 103 4.63 -5.22 3.65
CA SER A 103 5.51 -5.30 4.83
C SER A 103 6.72 -4.40 4.67
N ALA A 104 7.44 -4.52 3.55
CA ALA A 104 8.62 -3.72 3.27
C ALA A 104 8.31 -2.21 3.18
N PHE A 105 7.19 -1.84 2.54
CA PHE A 105 6.79 -0.43 2.44
C PHE A 105 6.41 0.16 3.79
N LEU A 106 5.65 -0.58 4.61
CA LEU A 106 5.32 -0.15 5.96
C LEU A 106 6.58 0.02 6.81
N ALA A 107 7.48 -0.96 6.78
CA ALA A 107 8.72 -0.94 7.53
C ALA A 107 9.62 0.25 7.13
N GLU A 108 9.76 0.53 5.83
CA GLU A 108 10.53 1.67 5.34
C GLU A 108 9.96 3.00 5.87
N VAL A 109 8.65 3.20 5.77
CA VAL A 109 8.00 4.44 6.21
C VAL A 109 8.00 4.59 7.73
N GLU A 110 7.97 3.49 8.49
CA GLU A 110 8.11 3.53 9.95
C GLU A 110 9.56 3.74 10.40
N ALA A 111 10.53 3.27 9.61
CA ALA A 111 11.96 3.45 9.86
C ALA A 111 12.48 4.84 9.47
N GLU A 112 11.70 5.62 8.71
CA GLU A 112 11.91 7.06 8.50
C GLU A 112 11.11 7.87 9.55
N PRO A 113 11.62 8.05 10.79
CA PRO A 113 11.00 8.99 11.71
C PRO A 113 11.18 10.40 11.14
N VAL A 114 10.06 11.03 10.79
CA VAL A 114 9.86 12.47 10.51
C VAL A 114 11.13 13.30 10.75
N ALA A 115 11.97 13.45 9.72
CA ALA A 115 12.99 14.50 9.65
C ALA A 115 12.33 15.88 9.37
N LEU A 116 11.16 16.11 9.96
CA LEU A 116 10.33 17.31 9.77
C LEU A 116 9.79 17.85 11.11
N ALA A 117 10.59 17.71 12.17
CA ALA A 117 10.36 18.36 13.47
C ALA A 117 11.56 19.19 13.96
N ALA A 118 12.53 19.50 13.08
CA ALA A 118 13.73 20.28 13.43
C ALA A 118 13.86 21.61 12.64
N ALA A 119 12.74 22.19 12.21
CA ALA A 119 12.75 23.50 11.52
C ALA A 119 11.57 24.40 11.89
N ALA A 120 11.17 24.41 13.17
CA ALA A 120 10.21 25.39 13.70
C ALA A 120 10.75 26.00 15.00
#